data_AF-A0A0F5PLJ0-F1
#
_entry.id   AF-A0A0F5PLJ0-F1
#
_cell.length_a   1.000
_cell.length_b   1.000
_cell.length_c   1.000
_cell.angle_alpha   90.00
_cell.angle_beta   90.00
_cell.angle_gamma   90.00
#
_symmetry.space_group_name_H-M   'P 1'
#
loop_
_entity.id
_entity.type
_entity.pdbx_description
1 polymer ?
#
loop_
_entity_poly.entity_id
_entity_poly.type
_entity_poly.pdbx_seq_one_letter_code
_entity_poly.pdbx_strand_id
1 'polypeptide(L)'
;MEAKSEHVARETETGFYLVERGVSMGSVYLDPGSYVNIFIVSLPDECVDVVACPPSLCPSLNDLRKEINKEGWNVRIYKSDDFVLGYGQDTEQLLLKGFRRQELRLLDYPKWCTRLIMEGLTDHLTAQQYRMQPNKGRKRFCEPKPYQITTRGQLNVFRGYDLKVIYWRGDRQPIFGLVVDIFWNIEDVNGRRLNSVEIAQYGASFEVAQIQGEYLPSNRINPEASRLRLQNHILPFVAQHKEFALPLSKGIKVTLKETPIRVILGV
;
A
#
# COMPACT_ATOMS: atom_id res chain seq x y z
N MET A 1 -25.75 19.17 54.32
CA MET A 1 -26.62 19.39 53.14
C MET A 1 -26.15 18.39 52.09
N GLU A 2 -26.61 17.15 52.24
CA GLU A 2 -26.21 15.98 51.45
C GLU A 2 -27.08 15.89 50.21
N ALA A 3 -26.46 15.85 49.03
CA ALA A 3 -27.15 15.56 47.78
C ALA A 3 -27.06 14.06 47.49
N LYS A 4 -28.19 13.37 47.61
CA LYS A 4 -28.37 11.99 47.13
C LYS A 4 -28.50 12.00 45.61
N SER A 5 -27.66 11.22 44.93
CA SER A 5 -27.75 10.95 43.50
C SER A 5 -28.58 9.68 43.30
N GLU A 6 -29.77 9.82 42.74
CA GLU A 6 -30.62 8.70 42.30
C GLU A 6 -30.14 8.19 40.93
N HIS A 7 -29.79 6.91 40.86
CA HIS A 7 -29.60 6.18 39.61
C HIS A 7 -30.95 5.63 39.15
N VAL A 8 -31.44 6.14 38.01
CA VAL A 8 -32.52 5.50 37.26
C VAL A 8 -31.90 4.72 36.11
N ALA A 9 -31.99 3.39 36.19
CA ALA A 9 -31.71 2.50 35.08
C ALA A 9 -32.83 2.59 34.04
N ARG A 10 -32.49 2.78 32.77
CA ARG A 10 -33.38 2.54 31.64
C ARG A 10 -32.72 1.53 30.72
N GLU A 11 -33.37 0.37 30.59
CA GLU A 11 -33.21 -0.54 29.47
C GLU A 11 -33.45 0.23 28.18
N THR A 12 -32.50 0.15 27.24
CA THR A 12 -32.74 0.56 25.86
C THR A 12 -32.26 -0.54 24.93
N GLU A 13 -33.16 -0.85 24.01
CA GLU A 13 -33.08 -1.86 22.96
C GLU A 13 -31.81 -1.74 22.13
N THR A 14 -31.35 -2.91 21.70
CA THR A 14 -30.21 -3.21 20.83
C THR A 14 -30.16 -2.34 19.57
N GLY A 15 -29.53 -1.17 19.68
CA GLY A 15 -29.04 -0.38 18.56
C GLY A 15 -27.56 -0.66 18.34
N PHE A 16 -27.21 -1.26 17.20
CA PHE A 16 -25.82 -1.35 16.74
C PHE A 16 -25.33 0.05 16.37
N TYR A 17 -24.56 0.70 17.25
CA TYR A 17 -23.80 1.89 16.88
C TYR A 17 -22.47 1.45 16.28
N LEU A 18 -22.39 1.45 14.94
CA LEU A 18 -21.12 1.56 14.25
C LEU A 18 -20.53 2.92 14.62
N VAL A 19 -19.51 2.92 15.48
CA VAL A 19 -18.70 4.12 15.73
C VAL A 19 -17.79 4.30 14.52
N GLU A 20 -18.36 4.81 13.43
CA GLU A 20 -17.58 5.39 12.34
C GLU A 20 -16.94 6.66 12.89
N ARG A 21 -15.66 6.58 13.27
CA ARG A 21 -14.83 7.79 13.39
C ARG A 21 -14.63 8.33 11.96
N GLY A 22 -15.63 9.08 11.51
CA GLY A 22 -15.62 9.78 10.23
C GLY A 22 -14.53 10.84 10.22
N VAL A 23 -13.36 10.48 9.70
CA VAL A 23 -12.63 11.45 8.89
C VAL A 23 -13.54 11.65 7.67
N SER A 24 -14.16 12.83 7.58
CA SER A 24 -14.90 13.27 6.39
C SER A 24 -13.91 13.37 5.22
N MET A 25 -13.55 12.24 4.63
CA MET A 25 -12.86 12.20 3.35
C MET A 25 -13.90 12.59 2.30
N GLY A 26 -13.72 13.76 1.69
CA GLY A 26 -14.56 14.20 0.57
C GLY A 26 -14.61 13.08 -0.46
N SER A 27 -15.82 12.61 -0.80
CA SER A 27 -15.98 11.52 -1.75
C SER A 27 -15.41 11.94 -3.10
N VAL A 28 -14.40 11.22 -3.61
CA VAL A 28 -13.89 11.45 -4.96
C VAL A 28 -15.01 11.14 -5.95
N TYR A 29 -15.55 12.18 -6.58
CA TYR A 29 -16.55 12.04 -7.63
C TYR A 29 -15.88 11.51 -8.91
N LEU A 30 -16.42 10.44 -9.48
CA LEU A 30 -15.99 9.88 -10.76
C LEU A 30 -17.11 10.08 -11.78
N ASP A 31 -16.76 10.61 -12.95
CA ASP A 31 -17.67 10.66 -14.08
C ASP A 31 -18.15 9.25 -14.50
N PRO A 32 -19.31 9.11 -15.16
CA PRO A 32 -19.74 7.83 -15.70
C PRO A 32 -18.71 7.25 -16.69
N GLY A 33 -18.26 6.01 -16.48
CA GLY A 33 -17.32 5.34 -17.39
C GLY A 33 -16.67 4.09 -16.80
N SER A 34 -15.80 3.47 -17.60
CA SER A 34 -14.97 2.35 -17.16
C SER A 34 -13.64 2.88 -16.60
N TYR A 35 -13.22 2.35 -15.46
CA TYR A 35 -11.97 2.73 -14.79
C TYR A 35 -11.13 1.50 -14.51
N VAL A 36 -9.82 1.67 -14.54
CA VAL A 36 -8.85 0.69 -14.04
C VAL A 36 -8.26 1.20 -12.73
N ASN A 37 -7.93 0.31 -11.80
CA ASN A 37 -7.39 0.66 -10.48
C ASN A 37 -5.91 1.10 -10.56
N ILE A 38 -5.60 2.03 -11.47
CA ILE A 38 -4.28 2.59 -11.73
C ILE A 38 -4.35 4.08 -11.46
N PHE A 39 -3.51 4.56 -10.55
CA PHE A 39 -3.47 5.95 -10.11
C PHE A 39 -2.15 6.58 -10.54
N ILE A 40 -2.20 7.75 -11.16
CA ILE A 40 -0.99 8.41 -11.67
C ILE A 40 -0.11 8.84 -10.50
N VAL A 41 1.17 8.49 -10.58
CA VAL A 41 2.19 8.90 -9.63
C VAL A 41 2.94 10.07 -10.22
N SER A 42 2.89 11.22 -9.56
CA SER A 42 3.60 12.43 -9.97
C SER A 42 4.90 12.54 -9.18
N LEU A 43 6.02 12.56 -9.91
CA LEU A 43 7.35 12.77 -9.38
C LEU A 43 7.87 14.13 -9.85
N PRO A 44 8.65 14.85 -9.04
CA PRO A 44 9.34 16.02 -9.50
C PRO A 44 10.44 15.62 -10.49
N ASP A 45 10.63 16.48 -11.49
CA ASP A 45 11.66 16.30 -12.51
C ASP A 45 12.98 16.89 -12.01
N GLU A 46 13.61 16.19 -11.08
CA GLU A 46 14.80 16.64 -10.36
C GLU A 46 15.98 15.69 -10.51
N CYS A 47 17.18 16.26 -10.38
CA CYS A 47 18.43 15.54 -10.24
C CYS A 47 18.67 15.16 -8.78
N VAL A 48 19.16 13.95 -8.56
CA VAL A 48 19.38 13.38 -7.23
C VAL A 48 20.80 12.85 -7.08
N ASP A 49 21.36 13.10 -5.90
CA ASP A 49 22.68 12.63 -5.54
C ASP A 49 22.61 11.16 -5.13
N VAL A 50 23.41 10.34 -5.80
CA VAL A 50 23.59 8.92 -5.51
C VAL A 50 25.06 8.57 -5.54
N VAL A 51 25.37 7.33 -5.17
CA VAL A 51 26.69 6.75 -5.40
C VAL A 51 26.55 5.56 -6.32
N ALA A 52 27.51 5.34 -7.22
CA ALA A 52 27.45 4.27 -8.19
C ALA A 52 28.81 3.61 -8.42
N CYS A 53 28.80 2.35 -8.82
CA CYS A 53 29.97 1.66 -9.35
C CYS A 53 29.60 0.76 -10.54
N PRO A 54 30.54 0.47 -11.45
CA PRO A 54 30.33 -0.55 -12.48
C PRO A 54 30.01 -1.92 -11.86
N PRO A 55 29.12 -2.74 -12.45
CA PRO A 55 28.77 -4.04 -11.90
C PRO A 55 29.96 -5.00 -11.77
N SER A 56 30.99 -4.83 -12.62
CA SER A 56 32.24 -5.60 -12.57
C SER A 56 33.12 -5.30 -11.36
N LEU A 57 32.97 -4.11 -10.77
CA LEU A 57 33.69 -3.68 -9.57
C LEU A 57 32.86 -3.84 -8.29
N CYS A 58 31.56 -4.11 -8.42
CA CYS A 58 30.69 -4.32 -7.28
C CYS A 58 30.91 -5.72 -6.70
N PRO A 59 31.07 -5.87 -5.37
CA PRO A 59 30.99 -7.18 -4.75
C PRO A 59 29.59 -7.79 -5.00
N SER A 60 29.45 -9.07 -4.69
CA SER A 60 28.15 -9.75 -4.68
C SER A 60 27.08 -8.88 -3.98
N LEU A 61 25.99 -8.57 -4.69
CA LEU A 61 24.91 -7.74 -4.15
C LEU A 61 24.31 -8.31 -2.86
N ASN A 62 24.32 -9.63 -2.72
CA ASN A 62 23.82 -10.30 -1.53
C ASN A 62 24.73 -10.03 -0.34
N ASP A 63 26.05 -10.04 -0.55
CA ASP A 63 27.01 -9.80 0.53
C ASP A 63 27.00 -8.34 0.94
N LEU A 64 26.89 -7.43 -0.04
CA LEU A 64 26.75 -6.00 0.25
C LEU A 64 25.46 -5.69 1.02
N ARG A 65 24.34 -6.36 0.70
CA ARG A 65 23.09 -6.23 1.47
C ARG A 65 23.20 -6.81 2.88
N LYS A 66 23.87 -7.96 3.04
CA LYS A 66 24.12 -8.53 4.37
C LYS A 66 24.96 -7.59 5.21
N GLU A 67 26.00 -7.00 4.63
CA GLU A 67 26.85 -6.03 5.30
C GLU A 67 26.05 -4.78 5.71
N ILE A 68 25.32 -4.15 4.78
CA ILE A 68 24.44 -3.01 5.09
C ILE A 68 23.52 -3.31 6.27
N ASN A 69 22.87 -4.48 6.27
CA ASN A 69 21.97 -4.88 7.34
C ASN A 69 22.70 -5.14 8.67
N LYS A 70 23.87 -5.77 8.61
CA LYS A 70 24.69 -6.11 9.78
C LYS A 70 25.22 -4.85 10.46
N GLU A 71 25.70 -3.89 9.67
CA GLU A 71 26.28 -2.64 10.15
C GLU A 71 25.22 -1.55 10.40
N GLY A 72 23.95 -1.83 10.07
CA GLY A 72 22.81 -0.94 10.37
C GLY A 72 22.74 0.31 9.50
N TRP A 73 23.34 0.31 8.31
CA TRP A 73 23.34 1.47 7.42
C TRP A 73 21.97 1.68 6.78
N ASN A 74 21.48 2.92 6.78
CA ASN A 74 20.30 3.34 6.04
C ASN A 74 20.66 3.60 4.57
N VAL A 75 21.06 2.54 3.88
CA VAL A 75 21.44 2.53 2.47
C VAL A 75 20.70 1.43 1.74
N ARG A 76 20.27 1.74 0.53
CA ARG A 76 19.61 0.81 -0.38
C ARG A 76 20.42 0.68 -1.64
N ILE A 77 20.35 -0.51 -2.22
CA ILE A 77 21.11 -0.84 -3.42
C ILE A 77 20.20 -1.33 -4.53
N TYR A 78 20.40 -0.75 -5.70
CA TYR A 78 19.74 -1.09 -6.95
C TYR A 78 20.79 -1.45 -8.01
N LYS A 79 20.58 -2.56 -8.72
CA LYS A 79 21.42 -2.94 -9.85
C LYS A 79 20.67 -2.65 -11.13
N SER A 80 21.30 -1.85 -11.98
CA SER A 80 21.00 -1.72 -13.40
C SER A 80 21.98 -2.59 -14.22
N ASP A 81 21.79 -2.60 -15.53
CA ASP A 81 22.70 -3.29 -16.45
C ASP A 81 24.09 -2.61 -16.45
N ASP A 82 24.12 -1.28 -16.35
CA ASP A 82 25.35 -0.48 -16.48
C ASP A 82 26.04 -0.13 -15.15
N PHE A 83 25.32 -0.21 -14.03
CA PHE A 83 25.81 0.25 -12.73
C PHE A 83 25.07 -0.39 -11.56
N VAL A 84 25.70 -0.36 -10.39
CA VAL A 84 25.08 -0.59 -9.10
C VAL A 84 24.98 0.74 -8.37
N LEU A 85 23.76 1.19 -8.09
CA LEU A 85 23.46 2.40 -7.33
C LEU A 85 23.34 2.10 -5.85
N GLY A 86 23.92 2.97 -5.05
CA GLY A 86 23.62 3.17 -3.64
C GLY A 86 22.90 4.49 -3.42
N TYR A 87 21.84 4.47 -2.63
CA TYR A 87 21.05 5.65 -2.27
C TYR A 87 20.51 5.50 -0.84
N GLY A 88 20.18 6.60 -0.18
CA GLY A 88 19.76 6.62 1.23
C GLY A 88 20.47 7.69 2.03
N GLN A 89 20.53 7.54 3.36
CA GLN A 89 21.17 8.51 4.26
C GLN A 89 22.67 8.24 4.43
N ASP A 90 23.11 6.98 4.50
CA ASP A 90 24.51 6.64 4.83
C ASP A 90 25.35 6.27 3.59
N THR A 91 25.12 6.92 2.44
CA THR A 91 25.80 6.57 1.17
C THR A 91 27.32 6.78 1.21
N GLU A 92 27.83 7.57 2.14
CA GLU A 92 29.27 7.76 2.37
C GLU A 92 29.99 6.43 2.70
N GLN A 93 29.30 5.48 3.33
CA GLN A 93 29.87 4.15 3.62
C GLN A 93 30.21 3.36 2.34
N LEU A 94 29.46 3.59 1.26
CA LEU A 94 29.73 2.96 -0.03
C LEU A 94 30.88 3.65 -0.77
N LEU A 95 31.16 4.92 -0.51
CA LEU A 95 32.33 5.59 -1.09
C LEU A 95 33.63 4.94 -0.61
N LEU A 96 33.70 4.53 0.66
CA LEU A 96 34.82 3.76 1.23
C LEU A 96 35.01 2.40 0.52
N LYS A 97 33.98 1.92 -0.19
CA LYS A 97 33.98 0.67 -0.96
C LYS A 97 34.20 0.89 -2.45
N GLY A 98 34.64 2.08 -2.85
CA GLY A 98 34.97 2.41 -4.24
C GLY A 98 33.78 2.82 -5.10
N PHE A 99 32.59 3.02 -4.52
CA PHE A 99 31.52 3.73 -5.22
C PHE A 99 31.92 5.20 -5.43
N ARG A 100 31.37 5.83 -6.46
CA ARG A 100 31.63 7.23 -6.80
C ARG A 100 30.33 8.02 -6.78
N ARG A 101 30.39 9.26 -6.32
CA ARG A 101 29.23 10.17 -6.37
C ARG A 101 28.81 10.39 -7.83
N GLN A 102 27.51 10.39 -8.05
CA GLN A 102 26.87 10.69 -9.34
C GLN A 102 25.60 11.48 -9.09
N GLU A 103 25.28 12.36 -10.03
CA GLU A 103 24.01 13.07 -10.08
C GLU A 103 23.17 12.45 -11.20
N LEU A 104 21.99 11.94 -10.85
CA LEU A 104 21.08 11.28 -11.80
C LEU A 104 19.75 12.01 -11.84
N ARG A 105 19.22 12.25 -13.03
CA ARG A 105 17.84 12.69 -13.20
C ARG A 105 16.89 11.50 -13.07
N LEU A 106 15.92 11.59 -12.17
CA LEU A 106 15.03 10.45 -11.84
C LEU A 106 14.35 9.85 -13.08
N LEU A 107 13.78 10.70 -13.92
CA LEU A 107 12.96 10.30 -15.06
C LEU A 107 13.75 9.60 -16.17
N ASP A 108 15.07 9.72 -16.19
CA ASP A 108 15.95 9.02 -17.14
C ASP A 108 16.11 7.53 -16.78
N TYR A 109 15.73 7.15 -15.56
CA TYR A 109 15.87 5.78 -15.04
C TYR A 109 14.52 5.21 -14.54
N PRO A 110 13.54 4.98 -15.43
CA PRO A 110 12.18 4.64 -15.03
C PRO A 110 12.08 3.33 -14.22
N LYS A 111 12.89 2.32 -14.55
CA LYS A 111 12.94 1.07 -13.77
C LYS A 111 13.36 1.32 -12.31
N TRP A 112 14.35 2.18 -12.10
CA TRP A 112 14.78 2.58 -10.76
C TRP A 112 13.71 3.40 -10.05
N CYS A 113 13.07 4.36 -10.74
CA CYS A 113 11.95 5.12 -10.21
C CYS A 113 10.79 4.24 -9.73
N THR A 114 10.40 3.20 -10.49
CA THR A 114 9.33 2.29 -10.01
C THR A 114 9.68 1.63 -8.68
N ARG A 115 10.96 1.32 -8.47
CA ARG A 115 11.45 0.75 -7.23
C ARG A 115 11.46 1.78 -6.11
N LEU A 116 11.96 2.99 -6.36
CA LEU A 116 11.96 4.09 -5.39
C LEU A 116 10.54 4.40 -4.89
N ILE A 117 9.57 4.48 -5.80
CA ILE A 117 8.16 4.73 -5.46
C ILE A 117 7.63 3.61 -4.57
N MET A 118 7.85 2.35 -4.94
CA MET A 118 7.38 1.19 -4.16
C MET A 118 8.05 1.12 -2.78
N GLU A 119 9.34 1.40 -2.71
CA GLU A 119 10.11 1.43 -1.48
C GLU A 119 9.66 2.57 -0.56
N GLY A 120 9.47 3.80 -1.08
CA GLY A 120 8.97 4.94 -0.31
C GLY A 120 7.55 4.71 0.21
N LEU A 121 6.66 4.15 -0.62
CA LEU A 121 5.31 3.77 -0.19
C LEU A 121 5.36 2.66 0.88
N THR A 122 6.28 1.70 0.74
CA THR A 122 6.47 0.64 1.75
C THR A 122 6.88 1.22 3.09
N ASP A 123 7.86 2.13 3.11
CA ASP A 123 8.29 2.81 4.33
C ASP A 123 7.13 3.60 4.96
N HIS A 124 6.38 4.35 4.15
CA HIS A 124 5.23 5.14 4.57
C HIS A 124 4.12 4.30 5.20
N LEU A 125 3.77 3.16 4.59
CA LEU A 125 2.75 2.25 5.12
C LEU A 125 3.24 1.52 6.38
N THR A 126 4.51 1.11 6.41
CA THR A 126 5.11 0.42 7.56
C THR A 126 5.15 1.36 8.78
N ALA A 127 5.47 2.64 8.59
CA ALA A 127 5.41 3.66 9.63
C ALA A 127 3.99 3.83 10.22
N GLN A 128 2.95 3.49 9.44
CA GLN A 128 1.55 3.45 9.87
C GLN A 128 1.10 2.06 10.35
N GLN A 129 2.04 1.18 10.66
CA GLN A 129 1.81 -0.15 11.22
C GLN A 129 1.07 -1.12 10.27
N TYR A 130 1.02 -0.84 8.97
CA TYR A 130 0.53 -1.82 8.00
C TYR A 130 1.42 -3.07 8.02
N ARG A 131 0.79 -4.24 8.05
CA ARG A 131 1.51 -5.53 8.08
C ARG A 131 1.85 -5.96 6.66
N MET A 132 3.13 -5.94 6.30
CA MET A 132 3.59 -6.44 5.01
C MET A 132 3.49 -7.98 4.97
N GLN A 133 2.83 -8.50 3.94
CA GLN A 133 2.72 -9.93 3.67
C GLN A 133 3.80 -10.35 2.66
N PRO A 134 4.45 -11.51 2.85
CA PRO A 134 5.45 -12.01 1.91
C PRO A 134 4.78 -12.34 0.57
N ASN A 135 5.22 -11.69 -0.51
CA ASN A 135 4.78 -11.99 -1.86
C ASN A 135 5.91 -11.72 -2.87
N LYS A 136 5.98 -12.51 -3.94
CA LYS A 136 6.95 -12.31 -5.02
C LYS A 136 6.46 -11.21 -5.96
N GLY A 137 7.29 -10.20 -6.19
CA GLY A 137 7.08 -9.16 -7.20
C GLY A 137 6.05 -8.07 -6.84
N ARG A 138 4.92 -8.41 -6.21
CA ARG A 138 3.96 -7.44 -5.68
C ARG A 138 4.11 -7.27 -4.18
N LYS A 139 3.70 -6.13 -3.64
CA LYS A 139 3.72 -5.86 -2.20
C LYS A 139 2.30 -5.88 -1.66
N ARG A 140 2.06 -6.73 -0.66
CA ARG A 140 0.75 -6.84 0.00
C ARG A 140 0.84 -6.26 1.39
N PHE A 141 -0.09 -5.38 1.74
CA PHE A 141 -0.17 -4.76 3.05
C PHE A 141 -1.55 -4.98 3.65
N CYS A 142 -1.63 -5.48 4.88
CA CYS A 142 -2.89 -5.53 5.63
C CYS A 142 -2.96 -4.35 6.59
N GLU A 143 -4.16 -3.83 6.82
CA GLU A 143 -4.41 -2.83 7.85
C GLU A 143 -4.02 -3.35 9.25
N PRO A 144 -3.61 -2.44 10.16
CA PRO A 144 -3.19 -2.82 11.51
C PRO A 144 -4.34 -3.38 12.36
N LYS A 145 -5.58 -3.00 12.05
CA LYS A 145 -6.78 -3.40 12.78
C LYS A 145 -7.72 -4.20 11.88
N PRO A 146 -8.52 -5.12 12.44
CA PRO A 146 -9.53 -5.81 11.66
C PRO A 146 -10.51 -4.77 11.11
N TYR A 147 -10.86 -4.94 9.83
CA TYR A 147 -11.89 -4.15 9.19
C TYR A 147 -13.25 -4.50 9.80
N GLN A 148 -13.49 -5.79 10.02
CA GLN A 148 -14.68 -6.29 10.67
C GLN A 148 -14.37 -7.59 11.43
N ILE A 149 -15.17 -7.85 12.46
CA ILE A 149 -15.17 -9.12 13.19
C ILE A 149 -16.51 -9.80 12.88
N THR A 150 -16.46 -11.10 12.60
CA THR A 150 -17.66 -11.92 12.40
C THR A 150 -18.58 -11.87 13.63
N THR A 151 -19.88 -12.08 13.44
CA THR A 151 -20.95 -11.93 14.44
C THR A 151 -20.74 -12.85 15.63
N ARG A 152 -20.11 -14.02 15.42
CA ARG A 152 -19.74 -14.95 16.48
C ARG A 152 -18.44 -14.58 17.21
N GLY A 153 -17.76 -13.52 16.80
CA GLY A 153 -16.48 -13.08 17.37
C GLY A 153 -15.31 -14.01 17.08
N GLN A 154 -15.48 -14.99 16.18
CA GLN A 154 -14.51 -16.08 16.00
C GLN A 154 -13.42 -15.75 14.98
N LEU A 155 -13.74 -14.93 13.99
CA LEU A 155 -12.84 -14.55 12.91
C LEU A 155 -12.70 -13.04 12.80
N ASN A 156 -11.45 -12.61 12.63
CA ASN A 156 -11.04 -11.25 12.31
C ASN A 156 -10.83 -11.13 10.79
N VAL A 157 -11.56 -10.21 10.15
CA VAL A 157 -11.44 -9.94 8.70
C VAL A 157 -10.66 -8.65 8.52
N PHE A 158 -9.43 -8.77 8.01
CA PHE A 158 -8.57 -7.64 7.71
C PHE A 158 -8.66 -7.26 6.24
N ARG A 159 -8.80 -5.96 6.00
CA ARG A 159 -8.65 -5.38 4.67
C ARG A 159 -7.16 -5.24 4.34
N GLY A 160 -6.79 -5.58 3.12
CA GLY A 160 -5.44 -5.43 2.62
C GLY A 160 -5.38 -4.98 1.16
N TYR A 161 -4.20 -4.50 0.77
CA TYR A 161 -3.95 -3.90 -0.55
C TYR A 161 -2.78 -4.60 -1.23
N ASP A 162 -3.00 -5.06 -2.47
CA ASP A 162 -1.97 -5.61 -3.35
C ASP A 162 -1.50 -4.49 -4.29
N LEU A 163 -0.25 -4.07 -4.10
CA LEU A 163 0.33 -2.88 -4.70
C LEU A 163 1.38 -3.24 -5.74
N LYS A 164 1.32 -2.55 -6.88
CA LYS A 164 2.33 -2.63 -7.94
C LYS A 164 2.55 -1.27 -8.59
N VAL A 165 3.80 -0.87 -8.76
CA VAL A 165 4.15 0.30 -9.56
C VAL A 165 4.48 -0.16 -10.97
N ILE A 166 3.93 0.54 -11.96
CA ILE A 166 4.20 0.36 -13.39
C ILE A 166 4.62 1.70 -14.00
N TYR A 167 5.22 1.65 -15.18
CA TYR A 167 5.45 2.83 -16.00
C TYR A 167 5.18 2.51 -17.46
N TRP A 168 4.83 3.53 -18.23
CA TRP A 168 4.70 3.45 -19.68
C TRP A 168 5.24 4.72 -20.33
N ARG A 169 5.46 4.65 -21.64
CA ARG A 169 5.95 5.79 -22.42
C ARG A 169 4.83 6.82 -22.57
N GLY A 170 5.06 8.04 -22.09
CA GLY A 170 4.28 9.21 -22.48
C GLY A 170 4.94 9.95 -23.65
N ASP A 171 4.33 11.06 -24.08
CA ASP A 171 4.78 11.83 -25.25
C ASP A 171 6.19 12.41 -25.09
N ARG A 172 6.57 12.80 -23.86
CA ARG A 172 7.88 13.42 -23.55
C ARG A 172 8.67 12.69 -22.47
N GLN A 173 7.97 12.14 -21.48
CA GLN A 173 8.55 11.54 -20.28
C GLN A 173 7.79 10.27 -19.91
N PRO A 174 8.41 9.33 -19.16
CA PRO A 174 7.69 8.17 -18.65
C PRO A 174 6.57 8.61 -17.71
N ILE A 175 5.42 7.95 -17.82
CA ILE A 175 4.30 8.12 -16.89
C ILE A 175 4.33 6.94 -15.92
N PHE A 176 4.19 7.23 -14.63
CA PHE A 176 4.18 6.23 -13.58
C PHE A 176 2.75 6.02 -13.06
N GLY A 177 2.40 4.76 -12.79
CA GLY A 177 1.11 4.39 -12.24
C GLY A 177 1.26 3.44 -11.06
N LEU A 178 0.49 3.69 -10.00
CA LEU A 178 0.30 2.78 -8.89
C LEU A 178 -0.97 1.96 -9.14
N VAL A 179 -0.80 0.66 -9.36
CA VAL A 179 -1.90 -0.30 -9.35
C VAL A 179 -2.23 -0.63 -7.90
N VAL A 180 -3.49 -0.45 -7.53
CA VAL A 180 -4.02 -0.76 -6.19
C VAL A 180 -5.15 -1.76 -6.34
N ASP A 181 -4.96 -2.96 -5.80
CA ASP A 181 -6.03 -3.95 -5.72
C ASP A 181 -6.32 -4.30 -4.26
N ILE A 182 -7.52 -4.78 -3.96
CA ILE A 182 -7.93 -5.18 -2.62
C ILE A 182 -7.81 -6.69 -2.46
N PHE A 183 -7.33 -7.12 -1.31
CA PHE A 183 -7.47 -8.51 -0.86
C PHE A 183 -7.90 -8.55 0.60
N TRP A 184 -8.39 -9.71 1.02
CA TRP A 184 -8.85 -9.92 2.39
C TRP A 184 -7.98 -10.96 3.07
N ASN A 185 -7.59 -10.68 4.32
CA ASN A 185 -6.84 -11.59 5.16
C ASN A 185 -7.71 -11.96 6.36
N ILE A 186 -8.02 -13.25 6.50
CA ILE A 186 -8.93 -13.75 7.53
C ILE A 186 -8.09 -14.49 8.56
N GLU A 187 -8.19 -14.07 9.82
CA GLU A 187 -7.45 -14.65 10.94
C GLU A 187 -8.44 -15.16 11.99
N ASP A 188 -8.10 -16.26 12.68
CA ASP A 188 -8.82 -16.65 13.89
C ASP A 188 -8.48 -15.74 15.09
N VAL A 189 -9.08 -16.01 16.25
CA VAL A 189 -8.82 -15.26 17.49
C VAL A 189 -7.37 -15.33 17.97
N ASN A 190 -6.60 -16.33 17.51
CA ASN A 190 -5.19 -16.50 17.84
C ASN A 190 -4.26 -15.84 16.81
N GLY A 191 -4.81 -15.14 15.82
CA GLY A 191 -4.06 -14.49 14.75
C GLY A 191 -3.57 -15.44 13.67
N ARG A 192 -4.05 -16.69 13.64
CA ARG A 192 -3.67 -17.66 12.60
C ARG A 192 -4.50 -17.38 11.36
N ARG A 193 -3.81 -17.17 10.23
CA ARG A 193 -4.45 -16.99 8.94
C ARG A 193 -5.20 -18.26 8.51
N LEU A 194 -6.42 -18.08 8.00
CA LEU A 194 -7.28 -19.17 7.52
C LEU A 194 -7.42 -19.16 6.00
N ASN A 195 -7.53 -20.36 5.42
CA ASN A 195 -7.94 -20.56 4.04
C ASN A 195 -9.46 -20.79 3.92
N SER A 196 -9.99 -20.88 2.70
CA SER A 196 -11.44 -21.03 2.46
C SER A 196 -12.07 -22.28 3.08
N VAL A 197 -11.35 -23.41 3.12
CA VAL A 197 -11.81 -24.66 3.73
C VAL A 197 -11.91 -24.49 5.24
N GLU A 198 -10.91 -23.86 5.86
CA GLU A 198 -10.91 -23.60 7.30
C GLU A 198 -12.03 -22.62 7.68
N ILE A 199 -12.23 -21.54 6.92
CA ILE A 199 -13.34 -20.60 7.15
C ILE A 199 -14.70 -21.30 7.13
N ALA A 200 -14.88 -22.30 6.24
CA ALA A 200 -16.11 -23.07 6.16
C ALA A 200 -16.35 -23.94 7.41
N GLN A 201 -15.28 -24.44 8.06
CA GLN A 201 -15.39 -25.19 9.32
C GLN A 201 -15.92 -24.32 10.47
N TYR A 202 -15.70 -23.01 10.43
CA TYR A 202 -16.30 -22.04 11.36
C TYR A 202 -17.77 -21.71 11.01
N GLY A 203 -18.29 -22.21 9.89
CA GLY A 203 -19.62 -21.85 9.38
C GLY A 203 -19.74 -20.38 8.98
N ALA A 204 -18.61 -19.71 8.71
CA ALA A 204 -18.53 -18.26 8.53
C ALA A 204 -18.31 -17.84 7.06
N SER A 205 -18.28 -18.78 6.10
CA SER A 205 -17.99 -18.47 4.69
C SER A 205 -18.91 -17.42 4.10
N PHE A 206 -20.21 -17.53 4.40
CA PHE A 206 -21.21 -16.59 3.88
C PHE A 206 -21.01 -15.19 4.45
N GLU A 207 -20.87 -15.11 5.77
CA GLU A 207 -20.66 -13.84 6.47
C GLU A 207 -19.37 -13.16 5.99
N VAL A 208 -18.26 -13.91 5.90
CA VAL A 208 -17.00 -13.37 5.35
C VAL A 208 -17.22 -12.83 3.95
N ALA A 209 -17.92 -13.56 3.08
CA ALA A 209 -18.15 -13.11 1.71
C ALA A 209 -19.08 -11.88 1.62
N GLN A 210 -19.98 -11.69 2.58
CA GLN A 210 -20.75 -10.44 2.72
C GLN A 210 -19.87 -9.27 3.17
N ILE A 211 -18.99 -9.47 4.17
CA ILE A 211 -18.01 -8.46 4.62
C ILE A 211 -17.12 -8.00 3.46
N GLN A 212 -16.74 -8.94 2.59
CA GLN A 212 -15.92 -8.66 1.40
C GLN A 212 -16.67 -7.92 0.29
N GLY A 213 -18.00 -7.82 0.39
CA GLY A 213 -18.87 -7.21 -0.61
C GLY A 213 -19.22 -8.15 -1.78
N GLU A 214 -18.89 -9.44 -1.70
CA GLU A 214 -19.19 -10.43 -2.76
C GLU A 214 -20.65 -10.86 -2.78
N TYR A 215 -21.27 -10.92 -1.61
CA TYR A 215 -22.68 -11.28 -1.45
C TYR A 215 -23.49 -10.14 -0.85
N LEU A 216 -24.72 -10.01 -1.32
CA LEU A 216 -25.74 -9.14 -0.74
C LEU A 216 -26.30 -9.75 0.56
N PRO A 217 -26.96 -8.94 1.43
CA PRO A 217 -27.70 -9.42 2.59
C PRO A 217 -28.68 -10.57 2.29
N SER A 218 -29.26 -10.55 1.08
CA SER A 218 -30.19 -11.57 0.58
C SER A 218 -29.54 -12.87 0.10
N ASN A 219 -28.25 -13.10 0.37
CA ASN A 219 -27.49 -14.25 -0.09
C ASN A 219 -27.44 -14.42 -1.63
N ARG A 220 -27.35 -13.29 -2.34
CA ARG A 220 -27.16 -13.26 -3.81
C ARG A 220 -25.81 -12.66 -4.13
N ILE A 221 -25.21 -13.09 -5.26
CA ILE A 221 -23.97 -12.50 -5.77
C ILE A 221 -24.20 -11.01 -6.01
N ASN A 222 -23.24 -10.18 -5.60
CA ASN A 222 -23.28 -8.75 -5.82
C ASN A 222 -22.70 -8.39 -7.21
N PRO A 223 -23.52 -7.97 -8.18
CA PRO A 223 -23.02 -7.59 -9.51
C PRO A 223 -22.15 -6.33 -9.47
N GLU A 224 -22.28 -5.51 -8.41
CA GLU A 224 -21.59 -4.23 -8.25
C GLU A 224 -20.32 -4.33 -7.37
N ALA A 225 -19.89 -5.55 -7.01
CA ALA A 225 -18.76 -5.77 -6.11
C ALA A 225 -17.50 -4.98 -6.54
N SER A 226 -17.17 -5.00 -7.83
CA SER A 226 -16.02 -4.26 -8.37
C SER A 226 -16.14 -2.74 -8.17
N ARG A 227 -17.33 -2.17 -8.42
CA ARG A 227 -17.56 -0.73 -8.23
C ARG A 227 -17.48 -0.36 -6.75
N LEU A 228 -18.10 -1.15 -5.88
CA LEU A 228 -18.06 -0.92 -4.43
C LEU A 228 -16.65 -1.05 -3.88
N ARG A 229 -15.85 -2.01 -4.33
CA ARG A 229 -14.43 -2.13 -3.94
C ARG A 229 -13.64 -0.87 -4.32
N LEU A 230 -13.84 -0.35 -5.53
CA LEU A 230 -13.20 0.89 -5.94
C LEU A 230 -13.60 2.05 -5.01
N GLN A 231 -14.90 2.27 -4.84
CA GLN A 231 -15.43 3.42 -4.10
C GLN A 231 -15.21 3.37 -2.59
N ASN A 232 -15.41 2.20 -1.97
CA ASN A 232 -15.43 2.07 -0.51
C ASN A 232 -14.07 1.70 0.08
N HIS A 233 -13.12 1.24 -0.74
CA HIS A 233 -11.85 0.72 -0.25
C HIS A 233 -10.64 1.30 -0.96
N ILE A 234 -10.61 1.27 -2.29
CA ILE A 234 -9.43 1.70 -3.05
C ILE A 234 -9.30 3.23 -3.06
N LEU A 235 -10.37 3.98 -3.37
CA LEU A 235 -10.32 5.44 -3.37
C LEU A 235 -9.96 6.03 -1.99
N PRO A 236 -10.57 5.56 -0.87
CA PRO A 236 -10.16 5.99 0.47
C PRO A 236 -8.69 5.71 0.79
N PHE A 237 -8.18 4.53 0.40
CA PHE A 237 -6.76 4.20 0.56
C PHE A 237 -5.86 5.18 -0.19
N VAL A 238 -6.16 5.45 -1.46
CA VAL A 238 -5.37 6.40 -2.26
C VAL A 238 -5.43 7.81 -1.69
N ALA A 239 -6.60 8.28 -1.27
CA ALA A 239 -6.77 9.59 -0.66
C ALA A 239 -5.99 9.73 0.66
N GLN A 240 -6.01 8.68 1.50
CA GLN A 240 -5.25 8.63 2.75
C GLN A 240 -3.74 8.64 2.52
N HIS A 241 -3.26 7.94 1.49
CA HIS A 241 -1.84 7.74 1.20
C HIS A 241 -1.36 8.53 -0.02
N LYS A 242 -1.99 9.68 -0.29
CA LYS A 242 -1.76 10.46 -1.51
C LYS A 242 -0.39 11.09 -1.60
N GLU A 243 0.33 11.23 -0.49
CA GLU A 243 1.67 11.82 -0.45
C GLU A 243 2.60 10.97 0.42
N PHE A 244 3.80 10.69 -0.10
CA PHE A 244 4.86 10.01 0.65
C PHE A 244 6.24 10.41 0.10
N ALA A 245 7.28 10.18 0.90
CA ALA A 245 8.66 10.48 0.51
C ALA A 245 9.34 9.29 -0.16
N LEU A 246 10.19 9.57 -1.16
CA LEU A 246 11.14 8.61 -1.70
C LEU A 246 12.28 8.38 -0.70
N PRO A 247 12.89 7.17 -0.71
CA PRO A 247 13.98 6.83 0.20
C PRO A 247 15.33 7.40 -0.26
N LEU A 248 15.37 8.71 -0.47
CA LEU A 248 16.52 9.48 -0.90
C LEU A 248 16.89 10.46 0.21
N SER A 249 18.16 10.89 0.26
CA SER A 249 18.66 11.82 1.27
C SER A 249 17.87 13.14 1.32
N LYS A 250 17.41 13.63 0.16
CA LYS A 250 16.64 14.90 0.04
C LYS A 250 15.16 14.79 0.40
N GLY A 251 14.65 13.59 0.77
CA GLY A 251 13.25 13.42 1.18
C GLY A 251 12.23 13.82 0.10
N ILE A 252 12.53 13.54 -1.17
CA ILE A 252 11.71 13.93 -2.32
C ILE A 252 10.28 13.40 -2.17
N LYS A 253 9.31 14.30 -2.24
CA LYS A 253 7.89 13.96 -2.10
C LYS A 253 7.30 13.52 -3.43
N VAL A 254 6.46 12.50 -3.37
CA VAL A 254 5.69 11.96 -4.48
C VAL A 254 4.22 12.11 -4.16
N THR A 255 3.42 12.41 -5.18
CA THR A 255 1.97 12.57 -5.04
C THR A 255 1.20 11.61 -5.94
N LEU A 256 0.11 11.03 -5.43
CA LEU A 256 -0.83 10.22 -6.20
C LEU A 256 -1.98 11.12 -6.67
N LYS A 257 -2.35 11.00 -7.94
CA LYS A 257 -3.64 11.51 -8.40
C LYS A 257 -4.74 10.62 -7.85
N GLU A 258 -5.72 11.22 -7.19
CA GLU A 258 -6.83 10.50 -6.55
C GLU A 258 -7.80 9.89 -7.58
N THR A 259 -7.83 10.42 -8.80
CA THR A 259 -8.67 9.88 -9.88
C THR A 259 -7.96 8.71 -10.58
N PRO A 260 -8.58 7.51 -10.64
CA PRO A 260 -8.05 6.39 -11.40
C PRO A 260 -8.09 6.66 -12.91
N ILE A 261 -7.25 5.94 -13.66
CA ILE A 261 -7.27 6.04 -15.12
C ILE A 261 -8.63 5.58 -15.66
N ARG A 262 -9.28 6.45 -16.42
CA ARG A 262 -10.49 6.15 -17.19
C ARG A 262 -10.10 5.45 -18.49
N VAL A 263 -10.80 4.37 -18.80
CA VAL A 263 -10.69 3.67 -20.07
C VAL A 263 -11.67 4.31 -21.05
N ILE A 264 -11.16 4.76 -22.19
CA ILE A 264 -11.96 5.24 -23.31
C ILE A 264 -11.86 4.16 -24.39
N LEU A 265 -13.00 3.53 -24.71
CA LEU A 265 -13.08 2.59 -25.83
C LEU A 265 -13.24 3.43 -27.10
N GLY A 266 -12.25 3.38 -28.00
CA GLY A 266 -12.37 3.99 -29.32
C GLY A 266 -13.42 3.22 -30.12
N VAL A 267 -14.38 3.95 -30.70
CA VAL A 267 -15.35 3.44 -31.68
C VAL A 267 -14.79 3.69 -33.07
#